data_AF-A0A553AC08-F1
#
_entry.id   AF-A0A553AC08-F1
#
_cell.length_a   1.000
_cell.length_b   1.000
_cell.length_c   1.000
_cell.angle_alpha   90.00
_cell.angle_beta   90.00
_cell.angle_gamma   90.00
#
_symmetry.space_group_name_H-M   'P 1'
#
loop_
_entity.id
_entity.type
_entity.pdbx_description
1 polymer ?
#
loop_
_entity_poly.entity_id
_entity_poly.type
_entity_poly.pdbx_seq_one_letter_code
_entity_poly.pdbx_strand_id
1 'polypeptide(L)'
;MIDEILDPWSYGDRPAWALFYRRRDCKVQVCWSERDGGIDFMLAPPGADNTFGLSDRTGTWHFMLLLSRAKDNLITPPFGAKDDVVMAWLRDLFRIHFKSACEAVNSIAQGTSNDVD
;
A
#
# COMPACT_ATOMS: atom_id res chain seq x y z
N MET A 1 9.58 8.77 6.45
CA MET A 1 10.98 8.59 6.01
C MET A 1 11.03 7.28 5.24
N ILE A 2 11.92 7.13 4.26
CA ILE A 2 12.15 5.81 3.67
C ILE A 2 12.68 4.87 4.75
N ASP A 3 12.10 3.69 4.84
CA ASP A 3 12.46 2.65 5.82
C ASP A 3 13.35 1.61 5.13
N GLU A 4 12.94 1.13 3.95
CA GLU A 4 13.64 0.08 3.21
C GLU A 4 13.29 0.13 1.71
N ILE A 5 14.19 -0.38 0.88
CA ILE A 5 13.97 -0.64 -0.55
C ILE A 5 14.20 -2.14 -0.78
N LEU A 6 13.21 -2.81 -1.36
CA LEU A 6 13.27 -4.20 -1.78
C LEU A 6 13.31 -4.25 -3.32
N ASP A 7 14.51 -4.23 -3.88
CA ASP A 7 14.79 -4.29 -5.31
C ASP A 7 16.20 -4.89 -5.52
N PRO A 8 16.35 -6.04 -6.21
CA PRO A 8 15.31 -6.79 -6.93
C PRO A 8 14.45 -7.67 -6.02
N TRP A 9 13.19 -7.88 -6.41
CA TRP A 9 12.30 -8.89 -5.84
C TRP A 9 11.68 -9.76 -6.93
N SER A 10 11.16 -10.93 -6.54
CA SER A 10 10.38 -11.79 -7.43
C SER A 10 9.02 -12.11 -6.83
N TYR A 11 7.97 -11.93 -7.63
CA TYR A 11 6.60 -12.27 -7.28
C TYR A 11 5.98 -13.13 -8.38
N GLY A 12 5.73 -14.41 -8.04
CA GLY A 12 5.23 -15.39 -9.00
C GLY A 12 6.16 -15.59 -10.19
N ASP A 13 7.46 -15.73 -9.93
CA ASP A 13 8.54 -15.90 -10.91
C ASP A 13 8.71 -14.73 -11.90
N ARG A 14 8.18 -13.56 -11.54
CA ARG A 14 8.28 -12.33 -12.33
C ARG A 14 8.93 -11.19 -11.53
N PRO A 15 9.58 -10.22 -12.19
CA PRO A 15 10.19 -9.07 -11.53
C PRO A 15 9.18 -8.26 -10.72
N ALA A 16 9.63 -7.80 -9.56
CA ALA A 16 8.88 -6.93 -8.67
C ALA A 16 9.83 -6.05 -7.85
N TRP A 17 9.29 -5.00 -7.25
CA TRP A 17 10.00 -4.18 -6.27
C TRP A 17 9.03 -3.55 -5.27
N ALA A 18 9.56 -3.14 -4.12
CA ALA A 18 8.81 -2.39 -3.13
C ALA A 18 9.66 -1.32 -2.44
N LEU A 19 9.01 -0.18 -2.15
CA LEU A 19 9.54 0.90 -1.34
C LEU A 19 8.73 0.98 -0.06
N PHE A 20 9.40 0.89 1.08
CA PHE A 20 8.78 1.00 2.39
C PHE A 20 9.03 2.39 2.96
N TYR A 21 7.98 3.05 3.40
CA TYR A 21 8.03 4.31 4.13
C TYR A 21 7.44 4.11 5.51
N ARG A 22 8.13 4.64 6.53
CA ARG A 22 7.64 4.61 7.90
C ARG A 22 7.27 6.02 8.38
N ARG A 23 6.09 6.10 8.98
CA ARG A 23 5.58 7.22 9.77
C ARG A 23 5.33 6.74 11.20
N ARG A 24 4.98 7.65 12.11
CA ARG A 24 4.69 7.30 13.51
C ARG A 24 3.40 6.48 13.65
N ASP A 25 2.46 6.72 12.75
CA ASP A 25 1.10 6.20 12.76
C ASP A 25 0.90 5.02 11.79
N CYS A 26 1.79 4.80 10.83
CA CYS A 26 1.65 3.70 9.88
C CYS A 26 2.95 3.44 9.12
N LYS A 27 3.01 2.29 8.46
CA LYS A 27 3.89 2.04 7.33
C LYS A 27 3.11 2.11 6.02
N VAL A 28 3.80 2.52 4.97
CA VAL A 28 3.31 2.57 3.59
C VAL A 28 4.26 1.77 2.72
N GLN A 29 3.72 0.90 1.89
CA GLN A 29 4.45 0.24 0.82
C GLN A 29 3.94 0.78 -0.51
N VAL A 30 4.87 1.23 -1.35
CA VAL A 30 4.64 1.43 -2.79
C VAL A 30 5.27 0.23 -3.48
N CYS A 31 4.50 -0.58 -4.16
CA CYS A 31 5.03 -1.76 -4.84
C CYS A 31 4.56 -1.85 -6.28
N TRP A 32 5.32 -2.59 -7.07
CA TRP A 32 4.98 -2.93 -8.43
C TRP A 32 5.38 -4.38 -8.69
N SER A 33 4.62 -5.04 -9.55
CA SER A 33 5.01 -6.33 -10.10
C SER A 33 4.69 -6.41 -11.59
N GLU A 34 5.54 -7.07 -12.36
CA GLU A 34 5.25 -7.36 -13.76
C GLU A 34 4.02 -8.28 -13.90
N ARG A 35 3.77 -9.12 -12.88
CA ARG A 35 2.62 -10.04 -12.84
C ARG A 35 1.29 -9.30 -12.86
N ASP A 36 1.16 -8.25 -12.06
CA ASP A 36 -0.10 -7.51 -11.91
C ASP A 36 -0.11 -6.21 -12.74
N GLY A 37 1.06 -5.76 -13.20
CA GLY A 37 1.22 -4.69 -14.19
C GLY A 37 0.96 -3.26 -13.68
N GLY A 38 0.77 -3.07 -12.38
CA GLY A 38 0.40 -1.80 -11.76
C GLY A 38 1.24 -1.46 -10.53
N ILE A 39 1.20 -0.18 -10.15
CA ILE A 39 1.70 0.28 -8.85
C ILE A 39 0.55 0.18 -7.85
N ASP A 40 0.81 -0.47 -6.72
CA ASP A 40 -0.10 -0.57 -5.59
C ASP A 40 0.40 0.21 -4.38
N PHE A 41 -0.56 0.65 -3.57
CA PHE A 41 -0.31 1.27 -2.27
C PHE A 41 -0.87 0.38 -1.17
N MET A 42 0.00 -0.06 -0.26
CA MET A 42 -0.39 -0.87 0.89
C MET A 42 -0.04 -0.16 2.19
N LEU A 43 -0.85 -0.38 3.23
CA LEU A 43 -0.62 0.13 4.57
C LEU A 43 -0.53 -1.01 5.56
N ALA A 44 0.29 -0.78 6.58
CA ALA A 44 0.46 -1.66 7.73
C ALA A 44 0.61 -0.84 9.02
N PRO A 45 0.37 -1.43 10.21
CA PRO A 45 0.73 -0.82 11.48
C PRO A 45 2.21 -0.42 11.55
N PRO A 46 2.59 0.59 12.35
CA PRO A 46 3.96 1.11 12.38
C PRO A 46 5.02 0.09 12.82
N GLY A 47 4.63 -0.95 13.57
CA GLY A 47 5.49 -2.04 14.02
C GLY A 47 5.56 -3.26 13.09
N ALA A 48 4.88 -3.23 11.95
CA ALA A 48 4.88 -4.35 11.01
C ALA A 48 6.25 -4.56 10.34
N ASP A 49 6.57 -5.82 10.05
CA ASP A 49 7.75 -6.19 9.26
C ASP A 49 7.61 -5.73 7.79
N ASN A 50 8.74 -5.46 7.14
CA ASN A 50 8.80 -5.09 5.72
C ASN A 50 8.70 -6.32 4.82
N THR A 51 7.51 -6.91 4.75
CA THR A 51 7.21 -8.00 3.81
C THR A 51 6.60 -7.46 2.52
N PHE A 52 6.86 -8.13 1.39
CA PHE A 52 6.23 -7.76 0.13
C PHE A 52 4.72 -8.05 0.15
N GLY A 53 3.90 -7.00 0.31
CA GLY A 53 2.47 -7.12 0.59
C GLY A 53 1.63 -7.96 -0.39
N LEU A 54 1.97 -7.99 -1.69
CA LEU A 54 1.25 -8.87 -2.66
C LEU A 54 1.47 -10.38 -2.39
N SER A 55 2.49 -10.71 -1.59
CA SER A 55 2.79 -12.09 -1.16
C SER A 55 2.78 -12.24 0.37
N ASP A 56 2.37 -11.19 1.11
CA ASP A 56 2.35 -11.22 2.56
C ASP A 56 1.28 -12.20 3.06
N ARG A 57 1.72 -13.23 3.76
CA ARG A 57 0.85 -14.24 4.37
C ARG A 57 0.52 -13.94 5.83
N THR A 58 1.16 -12.94 6.43
CA THR A 58 0.86 -12.51 7.80
C THR A 58 -0.47 -11.75 7.87
N GLY A 59 -0.94 -11.22 6.74
CA GLY A 59 -2.17 -10.44 6.66
C GLY A 59 -2.03 -9.04 7.26
N THR A 60 -0.79 -8.56 7.43
CA THR A 60 -0.49 -7.28 8.08
C THR A 60 -0.53 -6.13 7.09
N TRP A 61 -0.16 -6.41 5.83
CA TRP A 61 -0.21 -5.45 4.74
C TRP A 61 -1.58 -5.49 4.04
N HIS A 62 -2.23 -4.34 3.96
CA HIS A 62 -3.55 -4.19 3.35
C HIS A 62 -3.54 -3.15 2.24
N PHE A 63 -4.27 -3.41 1.16
CA PHE A 63 -4.48 -2.41 0.10
C PHE A 63 -5.14 -1.14 0.65
N MET A 64 -4.55 0.01 0.35
CA MET A 64 -5.04 1.32 0.79
C MET A 64 -6.50 1.55 0.40
N LEU A 65 -6.87 1.20 -0.84
CA LEU A 65 -8.22 1.41 -1.37
C LEU A 65 -9.25 0.48 -0.72
N LEU A 66 -8.85 -0.70 -0.22
CA LEU A 66 -9.73 -1.60 0.52
C LEU A 66 -9.95 -1.14 1.98
N LEU A 67 -8.96 -0.48 2.57
CA LEU A 67 -9.08 0.11 3.91
C LEU A 67 -9.87 1.42 3.92
N SER A 68 -9.68 2.24 2.88
CA SER A 68 -10.20 3.60 2.86
C SER A 68 -11.72 3.62 2.78
N ARG A 69 -12.34 4.45 3.62
CA ARG A 69 -13.78 4.78 3.55
C ARG A 69 -14.04 6.07 2.78
N ALA A 70 -12.99 6.75 2.32
CA ALA A 70 -13.12 7.93 1.49
C ALA A 70 -13.74 7.56 0.14
N LYS A 71 -14.54 8.46 -0.42
CA LYS A 71 -15.03 8.36 -1.79
C LYS A 71 -14.24 9.31 -2.66
N ASP A 72 -13.79 8.81 -3.79
CA ASP A 72 -13.26 9.62 -4.87
C ASP A 72 -14.23 9.59 -6.06
N ASN A 73 -14.07 10.58 -6.95
CA ASN A 73 -14.75 10.60 -8.24
C ASN A 73 -13.69 10.61 -9.36
N LEU A 74 -12.52 10.00 -9.12
CA LEU A 74 -11.43 9.99 -10.10
C LEU A 74 -11.78 9.05 -11.23
N ILE A 75 -11.49 9.47 -12.45
CA ILE A 75 -11.67 8.65 -13.64
C ILE A 75 -10.41 7.82 -13.81
N THR A 76 -10.55 6.49 -13.79
CA THR A 76 -9.45 5.57 -14.10
C THR A 76 -8.90 5.88 -15.49
N PRO A 77 -7.59 6.14 -15.64
CA PRO A 77 -6.97 6.34 -16.94
C PRO A 77 -7.24 5.14 -17.86
N PRO A 78 -7.49 5.37 -19.16
CA PRO A 78 -7.67 4.28 -20.10
C PRO A 78 -6.39 3.48 -20.27
N PHE A 79 -6.52 2.25 -20.78
CA PHE A 79 -5.36 1.46 -21.19
C PHE A 79 -4.49 2.24 -22.19
N GLY A 80 -3.17 2.23 -21.98
CA GLY A 80 -2.22 2.97 -22.81
C GLY A 80 -2.19 4.48 -22.56
N ALA A 81 -2.83 4.98 -21.49
CA ALA A 81 -2.60 6.34 -21.03
C ALA A 81 -1.11 6.59 -20.77
N LYS A 82 -0.67 7.84 -21.00
CA LYS A 82 0.71 8.24 -20.75
C LYS A 82 1.05 8.14 -19.26
N ASP A 83 2.31 7.82 -18.97
CA ASP A 83 2.80 7.63 -17.60
C ASP A 83 2.54 8.83 -16.69
N ASP A 84 2.66 10.06 -17.19
CA ASP A 84 2.41 11.28 -16.42
C ASP A 84 0.94 11.39 -15.98
N VAL A 85 0.00 10.96 -16.83
CA VAL A 85 -1.43 10.88 -16.52
C VAL A 85 -1.69 9.79 -15.47
N VAL A 86 -1.11 8.61 -15.63
CA VAL A 86 -1.24 7.50 -14.68
C VAL A 86 -0.67 7.89 -13.31
N MET A 87 0.52 8.48 -13.28
CA MET A 87 1.18 8.90 -12.04
C MET A 87 0.45 10.07 -11.36
N ALA A 88 -0.13 10.99 -12.13
CA ALA A 88 -0.99 12.03 -11.57
C ALA A 88 -2.23 11.43 -10.90
N TRP A 89 -2.89 10.47 -11.56
CA TRP A 89 -4.04 9.75 -11.02
C TRP A 89 -3.69 8.96 -9.75
N LEU A 90 -2.61 8.18 -9.75
CA LEU A 90 -2.15 7.42 -8.57
C LEU A 90 -1.83 8.35 -7.39
N ARG A 91 -1.19 9.49 -7.65
CA ARG A 91 -0.90 10.50 -6.62
C ARG A 91 -2.20 11.05 -6.01
N ASP A 92 -3.20 11.33 -6.83
CA ASP A 92 -4.45 11.92 -6.36
C ASP A 92 -5.31 10.88 -5.63
N LEU A 93 -5.32 9.61 -6.07
CA LEU A 93 -5.84 8.47 -5.29
C LEU A 93 -5.18 8.41 -3.91
N PHE A 94 -3.85 8.42 -3.86
CA PHE A 94 -3.13 8.39 -2.59
C PHE A 94 -3.55 9.53 -1.67
N ARG A 95 -3.59 10.76 -2.19
CA ARG A 95 -3.96 11.94 -1.40
C ARG A 95 -5.38 11.86 -0.82
N ILE A 96 -6.35 11.36 -1.59
CA ILE A 96 -7.74 11.25 -1.15
C ILE A 96 -7.87 10.15 -0.09
N HIS A 97 -7.27 8.98 -0.34
CA HIS A 97 -7.56 7.78 0.44
C HIS A 97 -6.66 7.58 1.65
N PHE A 98 -5.44 8.12 1.64
CA PHE A 98 -4.40 7.80 2.62
C PHE A 98 -4.82 8.04 4.06
N LYS A 99 -5.41 9.21 4.36
CA LYS A 99 -5.81 9.54 5.74
C LYS A 99 -6.81 8.53 6.29
N SER A 100 -7.87 8.24 5.55
CA SER A 100 -8.90 7.29 5.98
C SER A 100 -8.36 5.86 6.10
N ALA A 101 -7.47 5.43 5.20
CA ALA A 101 -6.84 4.11 5.28
C ALA A 101 -5.88 4.00 6.48
N CYS A 102 -5.11 5.06 6.77
CA CYS A 102 -4.21 5.13 7.92
C CYS A 102 -4.98 5.04 9.25
N GLU A 103 -6.12 5.71 9.35
CA GLU A 103 -7.00 5.60 10.51
C GLU A 103 -7.51 4.16 10.69
N ALA A 104 -7.93 3.52 9.60
CA ALA A 104 -8.42 2.14 9.62
C ALA A 104 -7.36 1.11 10.06
N VAL A 105 -6.14 1.19 9.54
CA VAL A 105 -5.06 0.26 9.90
C VAL A 105 -4.64 0.41 11.37
N ASN A 106 -4.69 1.64 11.91
CA ASN A 106 -4.44 1.88 13.32
C ASN A 106 -5.52 1.29 14.22
N SER A 107 -6.79 1.39 13.82
CA SER A 107 -7.88 0.76 14.57
C SER A 107 -7.75 -0.76 14.62
N ILE A 108 -7.30 -1.40 13.54
CA ILE A 108 -7.01 -2.85 13.51
C ILE A 108 -5.90 -3.21 14.51
N ALA A 109 -4.82 -2.43 14.54
CA ALA A 109 -3.70 -2.65 15.46
C ALA A 109 -4.09 -2.46 16.94
N GLN A 110 -5.01 -1.54 17.24
CA GLN A 110 -5.49 -1.30 18.60
C GLN A 110 -6.52 -2.34 19.06
N GLY A 111 -7.37 -2.82 18.14
CA GLY A 111 -8.36 -3.86 18.44
C GLY A 111 -7.72 -5.22 18.75
N THR A 112 -6.60 -5.55 18.12
CA THR A 112 -5.84 -6.80 18.35
C THR A 112 -5.04 -6.80 19.66
N SER A 113 -4.85 -5.64 20.30
CA SER A 113 -4.12 -5.52 21.57
C SER A 113 -4.99 -5.79 22.81
N ASN A 114 -6.31 -5.88 22.67
CA ASN A 114 -7.24 -6.01 23.81
C ASN A 114 -7.67 -7.46 24.12
N ASP A 115 -7.13 -8.46 23.41
CA ASP A 115 -7.50 -9.88 23.57
C ASP A 115 -6.40 -10.71 24.27
N VAL A 116 -5.65 -10.11 25.21
CA VAL A 116 -4.77 -10.86 26.12
C VAL A 116 -5.00 -10.39 27.56
N ASP A 117 -5.93 -11.07 28.24
CA ASP A 117 -6.03 -11.20 29.70
C ASP A 117 -5.90 -12.68 30.07
#